data_AF-A0A553AVE4-F1
#
_entry.id   AF-A0A553AVE4-F1
#
_cell.length_a   1.000
_cell.length_b   1.000
_cell.length_c   1.000
_cell.angle_alpha   90.00
_cell.angle_beta   90.00
_cell.angle_gamma   90.00
#
_symmetry.space_group_name_H-M   'P 1'
#
loop_
_entity.id
_entity.type
_entity.pdbx_description
1 polymer ?
#
loop_
_entity_poly.entity_id
_entity_poly.type
_entity_poly.pdbx_seq_one_letter_code
_entity_poly.pdbx_strand_id
1 'polypeptide(L)'
;MQRFFGILLLIAAPILLIGSFLAFFYLLELACGMNTTGCHQATGQLYAEAITSGAIAILLVPMALAAALGALGWWLLRRSAADSIPVRTAEPPVRH
;
A
#
# COMPACT_ATOMS: atom_id res chain seq x y z
N MET A 1 12.72 17.46 3.73
CA MET A 1 12.01 16.40 4.48
C MET A 1 10.83 15.79 3.73
N GLN A 2 10.00 16.57 3.02
CA GLN A 2 8.81 16.05 2.31
C GLN A 2 9.09 14.95 1.27
N ARG A 3 10.19 15.05 0.50
CA ARG A 3 10.60 13.99 -0.44
C ARG A 3 10.89 12.65 0.24
N PHE A 4 11.56 12.69 1.38
CA PHE A 4 11.89 11.50 2.16
C PHE A 4 10.63 10.80 2.68
N PHE A 5 9.68 11.59 3.21
CA PHE A 5 8.37 11.09 3.61
C PHE A 5 7.56 10.49 2.44
N GLY A 6 7.59 11.14 1.26
CA GLY A 6 6.90 10.63 0.07
C GLY A 6 7.43 9.27 -0.40
N ILE A 7 8.75 9.08 -0.41
CA ILE A 7 9.39 7.80 -0.74
C ILE A 7 9.05 6.74 0.31
N LEU A 8 9.12 7.11 1.61
CA LEU A 8 8.82 6.18 2.69
C LEU A 8 7.37 5.68 2.64
N LEU A 9 6.40 6.55 2.33
CA LEU A 9 5.00 6.17 2.13
C LEU A 9 4.80 5.24 0.91
N LEU A 10 5.52 5.49 -0.17
CA LEU A 10 5.50 4.64 -1.37
C LEU A 10 6.09 3.25 -1.15
N ILE A 11 7.06 3.12 -0.25
CA ILE A 11 7.65 1.82 0.14
C ILE A 11 6.77 1.14 1.18
N ALA A 12 6.17 1.90 2.10
CA ALA A 12 5.28 1.35 3.12
C ALA A 12 4.01 0.72 2.50
N ALA A 13 3.46 1.29 1.43
CA ALA A 13 2.27 0.75 0.75
C ALA A 13 2.42 -0.71 0.26
N PRO A 14 3.44 -1.09 -0.54
CA PRO A 14 3.64 -2.48 -0.96
C PRO A 14 4.01 -3.40 0.21
N ILE A 15 4.77 -2.93 1.19
CA ILE A 15 5.07 -3.71 2.40
C ILE A 15 3.79 -4.04 3.16
N LEU A 16 2.89 -3.07 3.30
CA LEU A 16 1.62 -3.23 3.99
C LEU A 16 0.69 -4.18 3.23
N LEU A 17 0.68 -4.12 1.89
CA LEU A 17 -0.03 -5.07 1.04
C LEU A 17 0.49 -6.51 1.20
N ILE A 18 1.81 -6.70 1.08
CA ILE A 18 2.44 -8.02 1.22
C ILE A 18 2.22 -8.56 2.63
N GLY A 19 2.48 -7.75 3.65
CA GLY A 19 2.30 -8.13 5.05
C GLY A 19 0.84 -8.48 5.38
N SER A 20 -0.13 -7.74 4.84
CA SER A 20 -1.55 -8.05 5.02
C SER A 20 -1.96 -9.36 4.33
N PHE A 21 -1.38 -9.63 3.16
CA PHE A 21 -1.61 -10.89 2.45
C PHE A 21 -1.03 -12.08 3.24
N LEU A 22 0.21 -11.96 3.73
CA LEU A 22 0.81 -12.98 4.61
C LEU A 22 0.01 -13.16 5.91
N ALA A 23 -0.41 -12.06 6.55
CA ALA A 23 -1.22 -12.13 7.77
C ALA A 23 -2.56 -12.84 7.53
N PHE A 24 -3.20 -12.59 6.38
CA PHE A 24 -4.42 -13.29 5.98
C PHE A 24 -4.17 -14.79 5.77
N PHE A 25 -3.06 -15.17 5.14
CA PHE A 25 -2.64 -16.58 5.00
C PHE A 25 -2.53 -17.25 6.37
N TYR A 26 -1.77 -16.65 7.28
CA TYR A 26 -1.57 -17.19 8.63
C TYR A 26 -2.87 -17.25 9.42
N LEU A 27 -3.72 -16.22 9.35
CA LEU A 27 -5.01 -16.20 10.05
C LEU A 27 -5.97 -17.28 9.53
N LEU A 28 -5.97 -17.53 8.21
CA LEU A 28 -6.76 -18.62 7.64
C LEU A 28 -6.31 -19.99 8.17
N GLU A 29 -5.00 -20.24 8.18
CA GLU A 29 -4.45 -21.49 8.72
C GLU A 29 -4.71 -21.62 10.22
N LEU A 30 -4.58 -20.52 10.99
CA LEU A 30 -4.86 -20.52 12.42
C LEU A 30 -6.34 -20.78 12.72
N ALA A 31 -7.25 -20.16 11.95
CA ALA A 31 -8.69 -20.38 12.08
C ALA A 31 -9.07 -21.83 11.73
N CYS A 32 -8.44 -22.41 10.71
CA CYS A 32 -8.55 -23.83 10.36
C CYS A 32 -8.01 -24.76 11.46
N GLY A 33 -6.91 -24.38 12.13
CA GLY A 33 -6.28 -25.19 13.18
C GLY A 33 -7.04 -25.21 14.51
N MET A 34 -7.85 -24.18 14.79
CA MET A 34 -8.60 -24.06 16.04
C MET A 34 -10.00 -24.70 15.99
N ASN A 35 -10.58 -24.94 14.81
CA ASN A 35 -11.86 -25.61 14.65
C ASN A 35 -11.61 -27.04 14.13
N THR A 36 -11.68 -28.01 15.02
CA THR A 36 -11.38 -29.42 14.78
C THR A 36 -12.20 -30.00 13.62
N THR A 37 -11.52 -30.70 12.72
CA THR A 37 -12.00 -31.43 11.50
C THR A 37 -12.03 -30.59 10.21
N GLY A 38 -11.04 -30.77 9.32
CA GLY A 38 -11.29 -30.57 7.88
C GLY A 38 -10.21 -29.95 7.00
N CYS A 39 -9.28 -29.12 7.49
CA CYS A 39 -8.32 -28.46 6.59
C CYS A 39 -7.12 -29.36 6.22
N HIS A 40 -7.40 -30.53 5.65
CA HIS A 40 -6.45 -31.30 4.83
C HIS A 40 -6.54 -30.92 3.34
N GLN A 41 -7.22 -29.81 3.03
CA GLN A 41 -7.31 -29.31 1.66
C GLN A 41 -6.06 -28.53 1.28
N ALA A 42 -5.65 -28.67 0.01
CA ALA A 42 -4.58 -27.85 -0.56
C ALA A 42 -4.90 -26.36 -0.32
N THR A 43 -3.90 -25.58 0.08
CA THR A 43 -4.02 -24.16 0.46
C THR A 43 -4.90 -23.36 -0.52
N GLY A 44 -4.87 -23.69 -1.81
CA GLY A 44 -5.73 -23.09 -2.86
C GLY A 44 -7.25 -23.22 -2.65
N GLN A 45 -7.76 -24.29 -2.04
CA GLN A 45 -9.20 -24.47 -1.80
C GLN A 45 -9.69 -23.63 -0.61
N LEU A 46 -8.84 -23.44 0.41
CA LEU A 46 -9.14 -22.56 1.54
C LEU A 46 -9.29 -21.10 1.11
N TYR A 47 -8.48 -20.64 0.14
CA TYR A 47 -8.67 -19.32 -0.47
C TYR A 47 -9.97 -19.23 -1.26
N ALA A 48 -10.31 -20.26 -2.04
CA ALA A 48 -11.55 -20.26 -2.81
C ALA A 48 -12.79 -20.17 -1.89
N GLU A 49 -12.77 -20.86 -0.76
CA GLU A 49 -13.81 -20.78 0.26
C GLU A 49 -13.83 -19.42 0.97
N ALA A 50 -12.66 -18.85 1.31
CA ALA A 50 -12.59 -17.50 1.87
C ALA A 50 -13.06 -16.39 0.91
N ILE A 51 -12.86 -16.58 -0.39
CA ILE A 51 -13.35 -15.67 -1.43
C ILE A 51 -14.88 -15.76 -1.53
N THR A 52 -15.42 -16.98 -1.56
CA THR A 52 -16.87 -17.23 -1.73
C THR A 52 -17.68 -16.91 -0.46
N SER A 53 -17.09 -17.09 0.73
CA SER A 53 -17.69 -16.72 2.02
C SER A 53 -17.64 -15.23 2.34
N GLY A 54 -16.98 -14.41 1.50
CA GLY A 54 -16.86 -12.97 1.71
C GLY A 54 -15.78 -12.56 2.73
N ALA A 55 -15.00 -13.49 3.28
CA ALA A 55 -13.88 -13.18 4.16
C ALA A 55 -12.78 -12.34 3.46
N ILE A 56 -12.74 -12.36 2.12
CA ILE A 56 -11.89 -11.47 1.31
C ILE A 56 -12.19 -9.97 1.52
N ALA A 57 -13.36 -9.61 2.06
CA ALA A 57 -13.66 -8.23 2.42
C ALA A 57 -12.65 -7.66 3.44
N ILE A 58 -12.04 -8.51 4.26
CA ILE A 58 -10.99 -8.12 5.21
C ILE A 58 -9.73 -7.61 4.48
N LEU A 59 -9.47 -8.07 3.25
CA LEU A 59 -8.36 -7.60 2.41
C LEU A 59 -8.64 -6.25 1.73
N LEU A 60 -9.90 -5.78 1.71
CA LEU A 60 -10.24 -4.47 1.14
C LEU A 60 -9.70 -3.32 1.99
N VAL A 61 -9.70 -3.47 3.31
CA VAL A 61 -9.18 -2.45 4.25
C VAL A 61 -7.69 -2.16 4.02
N PRO A 62 -6.78 -3.16 4.03
CA PRO A 62 -5.37 -2.91 3.75
C PRO A 62 -5.12 -2.48 2.30
N MET A 63 -5.92 -2.94 1.32
CA MET A 63 -5.85 -2.42 -0.05
C MET A 63 -6.18 -0.93 -0.13
N ALA A 64 -7.27 -0.49 0.49
CA ALA A 64 -7.67 0.92 0.51
C ALA A 64 -6.62 1.78 1.23
N LEU A 65 -6.06 1.27 2.33
CA LEU A 65 -5.00 1.95 3.07
C LEU A 65 -3.72 2.07 2.25
N ALA A 66 -3.29 0.99 1.58
CA ALA A 66 -2.11 1.00 0.72
C ALA A 66 -2.29 1.95 -0.48
N ALA A 67 -3.48 1.98 -1.09
CA ALA A 67 -3.81 2.91 -2.17
C ALA A 67 -3.78 4.38 -1.70
N ALA A 68 -4.35 4.66 -0.52
CA ALA A 68 -4.32 5.99 0.08
C ALA A 68 -2.89 6.45 0.39
N LEU A 69 -2.06 5.58 0.97
CA LEU A 69 -0.65 5.87 1.28
C LEU A 69 0.18 6.10 0.01
N GLY A 70 -0.01 5.28 -1.02
CA GLY A 70 0.65 5.44 -2.31
C GLY A 70 0.24 6.74 -3.01
N ALA A 71 -1.06 7.07 -3.04
CA ALA A 71 -1.56 8.32 -3.60
C ALA A 71 -1.03 9.55 -2.84
N LEU A 72 -1.00 9.49 -1.50
CA LEU A 72 -0.47 10.54 -0.65
C LEU A 72 1.04 10.73 -0.86
N GLY A 73 1.81 9.63 -0.91
CA GLY A 73 3.25 9.65 -1.17
C GLY A 73 3.59 10.25 -2.54
N TRP A 74 2.84 9.86 -3.57
CA TRP A 74 2.98 10.41 -4.92
C TRP A 74 2.65 11.90 -4.99
N TRP A 75 1.59 12.33 -4.32
CA TRP A 75 1.20 13.73 -4.25
C TRP A 75 2.24 14.60 -3.53
N LEU A 76 2.80 14.10 -2.42
CA LEU A 76 3.90 14.75 -1.70
C LEU A 76 5.14 14.91 -2.57
N LEU A 77 5.48 13.91 -3.37
CA LEU A 77 6.61 13.97 -4.31
C LEU A 77 6.39 15.02 -5.40
N ARG A 78 5.18 15.10 -5.97
CA ARG A 78 4.84 16.13 -6.98
C ARG A 78 4.96 17.55 -6.42
N ARG A 79 4.43 17.80 -5.22
CA ARG A 79 4.55 19.13 -4.58
C ARG A 79 5.99 19.49 -4.28
N SER A 80 6.76 18.53 -3.77
CA SER A 80 8.18 18.72 -3.48
C SER A 80 9.03 18.98 -4.73
N ALA A 81 8.57 18.60 -5.93
CA ALA A 81 9.25 18.89 -7.18
C ALA A 81 8.99 20.34 -7.66
N ALA A 82 7.78 20.86 -7.43
CA ALA A 82 7.39 22.21 -7.81
C ALA A 82 8.17 23.30 -7.04
N ASP A 83 8.47 23.09 -5.76
CA ASP A 83 9.26 24.03 -4.94
C ASP A 83 10.74 24.10 -5.30
N SER A 84 11.24 23.21 -6.16
CA SER A 84 12.66 23.19 -6.55
C SER A 84 12.97 23.89 -7.88
N ILE A 85 11.99 24.52 -8.52
CA ILE A 85 12.25 25.36 -9.70
C ILE A 85 12.95 26.62 -9.20
N PRO A 86 14.24 26.86 -9.52
CA PRO A 86 14.84 28.15 -9.24
C PRO A 86 14.05 29.18 -10.03
N VAL A 87 13.44 30.15 -9.35
CA VAL A 87 12.97 31.38 -9.97
C VAL A 87 14.20 31.94 -10.69
N ARG A 88 14.24 31.78 -12.01
CA ARG A 88 15.21 32.43 -12.87
C ARG A 88 14.95 33.91 -12.66
N THR A 89 15.73 34.54 -11.79
CA THR A 89 15.77 35.98 -11.61
C THR A 89 15.92 36.55 -13.00
N ALA A 90 14.84 37.13 -13.52
CA ALA A 90 14.85 37.83 -14.78
C ALA A 90 15.88 38.94 -14.62
N GLU A 91 17.04 38.76 -15.23
CA GLU A 91 18.03 39.81 -15.35
C GLU A 91 17.34 40.97 -16.08
N PRO A 92 17.20 42.14 -15.45
CA PRO A 92 16.58 43.26 -16.12
C PRO A 92 17.45 43.61 -17.33
N PRO A 93 16.87 43.83 -18.52
CA PRO A 93 17.66 44.18 -19.69
C PRO A 93 18.40 45.48 -19.39
N VAL A 94 19.74 45.40 -19.37
CA VAL A 94 20.63 46.56 -19.36
C VAL A 94 20.31 47.36 -20.61
N ARG A 95 19.58 48.47 -20.46
CA ARG A 95 19.48 49.47 -21.52
C ARG A 95 20.79 50.24 -21.55
N HIS A 96 21.41 50.20 -22.73
CA HIS A 96 22.57 51.00 -23.12
C HIS A 96 22.36 52.49 -22.87
#